data_AF-A0A9X8E8E4-F1
#
_entry.id   AF-A0A9X8E8E4-F1
#
_cell.length_a   1.000
_cell.length_b   1.000
_cell.length_c   1.000
_cell.angle_alpha   90.00
_cell.angle_beta   90.00
_cell.angle_gamma   90.00
#
_symmetry.space_group_name_H-M   'P 1'
#
loop_
_entity.id
_entity.type
_entity.pdbx_description
1 polymer ?
#
loop_
_entity_poly.entity_id
_entity_poly.type
_entity_poly.pdbx_seq_one_letter_code
_entity_poly.pdbx_strand_id
1 'polypeptide(L)'
;MGFPVVTVTKDGSIVTLEQQRFLANGSSDAVSKWDVPITFTTPTNGVQNAGIWTASQPSIALDVGAAPWVKVNAAQTGFYLVNYPSELWTALKAPVAALALDTVDRVSLLHSIFVLARAGLVLTTDALQFSQAYANEPEYLVWKELSENLAVYLRLFKHESWFPSFQAYIQQLYAAVMSQLTWDARPTDQDLTSNFRRDVIAMLAAANDPAVVAEASARFHAAVAAPASLSADLRSIVYSIHVRKTSEPDAAFAHLLNVYETSDFIEEKLHVLGALGRFPSVQLKTRALEWAVAGGVRSQDIHSVFGSVAADGCTVAWEYVQAKWDALSAQYSQIVVGRILCVSIANFQTEQAAAAVEAFLVGRPQGAFARPLASVLENIRTGAAMYARDVTPLAAWIQTL
;
A
#
# COMPACT_ATOMS: atom_id res chain seq x y z
N MET A 1 22.94 8.20 7.33
CA MET A 1 22.22 6.93 7.03
C MET A 1 21.34 7.14 5.81
N GLY A 2 21.31 6.17 4.90
CA GLY A 2 20.61 6.24 3.62
C GLY A 2 21.19 5.21 2.64
N PHE A 3 20.68 5.20 1.41
CA PHE A 3 21.15 4.37 0.30
C PHE A 3 21.11 5.17 -1.01
N PRO A 4 21.85 4.76 -2.05
CA PRO A 4 21.85 5.50 -3.31
C PRO A 4 20.66 5.13 -4.20
N VAL A 5 20.24 6.10 -5.01
CA VAL A 5 19.58 5.85 -6.29
C VAL A 5 20.62 5.95 -7.39
N VAL A 6 20.64 4.95 -8.27
CA VAL A 6 21.49 4.88 -9.46
C VAL A 6 20.66 5.31 -10.66
N THR A 7 21.02 6.44 -11.26
CA THR A 7 20.40 6.95 -12.49
C THR A 7 21.14 6.40 -13.69
N VAL A 8 20.38 5.82 -14.62
CA VAL A 8 20.86 5.24 -15.87
C VAL A 8 20.71 6.29 -16.97
N THR A 9 21.70 6.41 -17.83
CA THR A 9 21.56 7.05 -19.16
C THR A 9 22.10 6.09 -20.21
N LYS A 10 21.61 6.19 -21.44
CA LYS A 10 22.04 5.32 -22.54
C LYS A 10 22.28 6.13 -23.80
N ASP A 11 23.46 5.95 -24.38
CA ASP A 11 23.87 6.51 -25.67
C ASP A 11 24.44 5.39 -26.54
N GLY A 12 23.70 5.02 -27.59
CA GLY A 12 24.04 3.89 -28.44
C GLY A 12 24.19 2.59 -27.65
N SER A 13 25.41 2.03 -27.63
CA SER A 13 25.74 0.80 -26.90
C SER A 13 26.21 1.03 -25.47
N ILE A 14 26.40 2.28 -25.05
CA ILE A 14 26.97 2.61 -23.75
C ILE A 14 25.88 3.05 -22.80
N VAL A 15 25.84 2.40 -21.64
CA VAL A 15 25.00 2.77 -20.50
C VAL A 15 25.89 3.43 -19.45
N THR A 16 25.60 4.66 -19.07
CA THR A 16 26.32 5.37 -18.01
C THR A 16 25.48 5.40 -16.74
N LEU A 17 26.12 5.13 -15.60
CA LEU A 17 25.48 5.11 -14.29
C LEU A 17 26.01 6.26 -13.43
N GLU A 18 25.09 6.99 -12.81
CA GLU A 18 25.37 8.05 -11.83
C GLU A 18 24.62 7.78 -10.53
N GLN A 19 25.13 8.27 -9.39
CA GLN A 19 24.56 7.97 -8.07
C GLN A 19 24.36 9.25 -7.27
N GLN A 20 23.27 9.27 -6.51
CA GLN A 20 22.99 10.26 -5.49
C GLN A 20 22.24 9.58 -4.34
N ARG A 21 22.22 10.20 -3.16
CA ARG A 21 21.40 9.70 -2.06
C ARG A 21 19.91 9.75 -2.44
N PHE A 22 19.20 8.66 -2.19
CA PHE A 22 17.75 8.66 -2.28
C PHE A 22 17.14 9.35 -1.05
N LEU A 23 16.26 10.32 -1.30
CA LEU A 23 15.46 11.00 -0.30
C LEU A 23 13.99 10.95 -0.71
N ALA A 24 13.11 10.55 0.21
CA ALA A 24 11.68 10.33 -0.09
C ALA A 24 10.93 11.60 -0.52
N ASN A 25 11.48 12.78 -0.22
CA ASN A 25 10.96 14.08 -0.63
C ASN A 25 11.50 14.55 -2.01
N GLY A 26 12.31 13.73 -2.69
CA GLY A 26 12.88 14.05 -4.00
C GLY A 26 14.03 15.05 -4.00
N SER A 27 14.44 15.57 -2.83
CA SER A 27 15.60 16.47 -2.75
C SER A 27 16.90 15.73 -3.09
N SER A 28 17.87 16.47 -3.63
CA SER A 28 19.17 15.91 -4.02
C SER A 28 20.21 16.06 -2.91
N ASP A 29 20.97 15.00 -2.68
CA ASP A 29 22.19 15.01 -1.88
C ASP A 29 23.26 14.23 -2.68
N ALA A 30 24.12 15.00 -3.36
CA ALA A 30 25.23 14.48 -4.14
C ALA A 30 26.52 14.33 -3.31
N VAL A 31 26.50 14.71 -2.03
CA VAL A 31 27.68 14.63 -1.15
C VAL A 31 27.85 13.20 -0.63
N SER A 32 26.75 12.55 -0.27
CA SER A 32 26.76 11.16 0.16
C SER A 32 27.00 10.22 -1.04
N LYS A 33 28.09 9.45 -1.01
CA LYS A 33 28.49 8.48 -2.05
C LYS A 33 28.81 7.12 -1.42
N TRP A 34 28.57 6.05 -2.17
CA TRP A 34 28.79 4.67 -1.75
C TRP A 34 29.63 3.90 -2.77
N ASP A 35 30.35 2.90 -2.29
CA ASP A 35 30.86 1.83 -3.16
C ASP A 35 29.68 0.93 -3.54
N VAL A 36 29.37 0.82 -4.82
CA VAL A 36 28.16 0.14 -5.31
C VAL A 36 28.55 -1.09 -6.14
N PRO A 37 28.15 -2.32 -5.75
CA PRO A 37 28.31 -3.48 -6.61
C PRO A 37 27.32 -3.40 -7.78
N ILE A 38 27.84 -3.39 -9.00
CA ILE A 38 27.02 -3.26 -10.21
C ILE A 38 26.87 -4.63 -10.87
N THR A 39 25.62 -5.08 -10.94
CA THR A 39 25.21 -6.19 -11.80
C THR A 39 24.23 -5.68 -12.86
N PHE A 40 24.19 -6.31 -14.02
CA PHE A 40 23.21 -5.99 -15.04
C PHE A 40 22.88 -7.20 -15.92
N THR A 41 21.74 -7.14 -16.60
CA THR A 41 21.33 -8.13 -17.60
C THR A 41 20.70 -7.46 -18.82
N THR A 42 20.78 -8.13 -19.97
CA THR A 42 20.30 -7.69 -21.29
C THR A 42 19.64 -8.90 -21.98
N PRO A 43 18.94 -8.76 -23.12
CA PRO A 43 18.27 -9.90 -23.74
C PRO A 43 19.19 -11.06 -24.15
N THR A 44 20.44 -10.76 -24.50
CA THR A 44 21.37 -11.73 -25.07
C THR A 44 22.29 -12.37 -24.04
N ASN A 45 22.37 -11.80 -22.84
CA ASN A 45 23.34 -12.19 -21.84
C ASN A 45 22.62 -12.57 -20.54
N GLY A 46 23.13 -13.56 -19.81
CA GLY A 46 22.73 -13.77 -18.42
C GLY A 46 23.21 -12.63 -17.51
N VAL A 47 23.04 -12.78 -16.20
CA VAL A 47 23.52 -11.80 -15.21
C VAL A 47 25.04 -11.55 -15.38
N GLN A 48 25.39 -10.30 -15.63
CA GLN A 48 26.76 -9.80 -15.73
C GLN A 48 27.15 -9.07 -14.45
N ASN A 49 28.41 -9.19 -14.06
CA ASN A 49 28.99 -8.48 -12.91
C ASN A 49 30.03 -7.48 -13.42
N ALA A 50 29.78 -6.18 -13.21
CA ALA A 50 30.67 -5.09 -13.60
C ALA A 50 31.64 -4.68 -12.48
N GLY A 51 31.64 -5.40 -11.35
CA GLY A 51 32.49 -5.13 -10.20
C GLY A 51 31.90 -4.08 -9.25
N ILE A 52 32.75 -3.56 -8.38
CA ILE A 52 32.41 -2.50 -7.43
C ILE A 52 32.74 -1.16 -8.07
N TRP A 53 31.72 -0.34 -8.30
CA TRP A 53 31.89 1.05 -8.66
C TRP A 53 32.22 1.87 -7.41
N THR A 54 33.43 2.41 -7.35
CA THR A 54 33.93 3.11 -6.16
C THR A 54 33.33 4.51 -6.00
N ALA A 55 33.03 4.91 -4.77
CA ALA A 55 32.43 6.21 -4.41
C ALA A 55 33.21 7.43 -4.93
N SER A 56 34.52 7.29 -5.18
CA SER A 56 35.39 8.34 -5.71
C SER A 56 35.21 8.58 -7.21
N GLN A 57 34.61 7.64 -7.94
CA GLN A 57 34.35 7.77 -9.37
C GLN A 57 32.97 8.41 -9.58
N PRO A 58 32.87 9.48 -10.39
CA PRO A 58 31.59 10.19 -10.57
C PRO A 58 30.55 9.35 -11.31
N SER A 59 30.99 8.46 -12.18
CA SER A 59 30.15 7.55 -12.98
C SER A 59 30.92 6.27 -13.35
N ILE A 60 30.18 5.27 -13.84
CA ILE A 60 30.71 4.06 -14.48
C ILE A 60 29.96 3.82 -15.80
N ALA A 61 30.68 3.37 -16.83
CA ALA A 61 30.12 3.04 -18.14
C ALA A 61 30.08 1.52 -18.36
N LEU A 62 28.97 1.03 -18.90
CA LEU A 62 28.73 -0.38 -19.24
C LEU A 62 28.48 -0.48 -20.75
N ASP A 63 29.20 -1.36 -21.44
CA ASP A 63 28.90 -1.69 -22.83
C ASP A 63 27.83 -2.78 -22.88
N VAL A 64 26.65 -2.43 -23.37
CA VAL A 64 25.49 -3.31 -23.51
C VAL A 64 25.20 -3.68 -24.97
N GLY A 65 26.09 -3.31 -25.91
CA GLY A 65 25.87 -3.51 -27.34
C GLY A 65 24.57 -2.88 -27.84
N ALA A 66 23.96 -3.47 -28.87
CA ALA A 66 22.70 -2.99 -29.42
C ALA A 66 21.45 -3.45 -28.61
N ALA A 67 21.61 -3.78 -27.32
CA ALA A 67 20.53 -4.32 -26.51
C ALA A 67 19.34 -3.34 -26.42
N PRO A 68 18.10 -3.75 -26.76
CA PRO A 68 16.92 -2.88 -26.67
C PRO A 68 16.60 -2.43 -25.24
N TRP A 69 16.96 -3.23 -24.23
CA TRP A 69 16.79 -2.91 -22.81
C TRP A 69 17.98 -3.40 -21.99
N VAL A 70 18.14 -2.81 -20.80
CA VAL A 70 19.09 -3.23 -19.77
C VAL A 70 18.39 -3.18 -18.41
N LYS A 71 18.57 -4.22 -17.60
CA LYS A 71 18.19 -4.22 -16.19
C LYS A 71 19.45 -4.14 -15.36
N VAL A 72 19.69 -3.00 -14.72
CA VAL A 72 20.75 -2.81 -13.73
C VAL A 72 20.27 -3.33 -12.36
N ASN A 73 21.21 -3.71 -11.50
CA ASN A 73 20.96 -4.43 -10.26
C ASN A 73 20.23 -5.75 -10.50
N ALA A 74 20.70 -6.53 -11.49
CA ALA A 74 20.13 -7.83 -11.81
C ALA A 74 20.12 -8.76 -10.57
N ALA A 75 19.03 -9.50 -10.41
CA ALA A 75 18.68 -10.30 -9.23
C ALA A 75 18.64 -9.52 -7.89
N GLN A 76 18.54 -8.18 -7.95
CA GLN A 76 18.45 -7.28 -6.78
C GLN A 76 19.54 -7.54 -5.72
N THR A 77 20.77 -7.81 -6.16
CA THR A 77 21.89 -8.16 -5.27
C THR A 77 22.47 -6.97 -4.52
N GLY A 78 22.26 -5.75 -5.01
CA GLY A 78 22.71 -4.51 -4.41
C GLY A 78 21.61 -3.75 -3.66
N PHE A 79 21.98 -3.06 -2.57
CA PHE A 79 21.08 -2.23 -1.78
C PHE A 79 20.97 -0.80 -2.33
N TYR A 80 20.35 -0.67 -3.50
CA TYR A 80 20.10 0.60 -4.16
C TYR A 80 18.90 0.53 -5.10
N LEU A 81 18.30 1.70 -5.38
CA LEU A 81 17.26 1.83 -6.41
C LEU A 81 17.89 2.15 -7.76
N VAL A 82 17.22 1.78 -8.84
CA VAL A 82 17.63 2.15 -10.19
C VAL A 82 16.56 3.01 -10.85
N ASN A 83 16.96 4.18 -11.34
CA ASN A 83 16.11 5.05 -12.13
C ASN A 83 16.55 5.01 -13.60
N TYR A 84 15.62 4.73 -14.49
CA TYR A 84 15.83 4.72 -15.94
C TYR A 84 15.18 5.97 -16.58
N PRO A 85 15.67 6.42 -17.75
CA PRO A 85 14.94 7.40 -18.55
C PRO A 85 13.63 6.77 -19.07
N SER A 86 12.66 7.61 -19.44
CA SER A 86 11.30 7.17 -19.80
C SER A 86 11.29 6.14 -20.95
N GLU A 87 12.20 6.28 -21.91
CA GLU A 87 12.35 5.36 -23.03
C GLU A 87 12.78 3.96 -22.57
N LEU A 88 13.68 3.88 -21.58
CA LEU A 88 14.15 2.60 -21.03
C LEU A 88 13.14 1.98 -20.05
N TRP A 89 12.43 2.78 -19.25
CA TRP A 89 11.28 2.28 -18.50
C TRP A 89 10.23 1.67 -19.43
N THR A 90 9.96 2.31 -20.56
CA THR A 90 9.05 1.78 -21.58
C THR A 90 9.58 0.49 -22.21
N ALA A 91 10.87 0.45 -22.57
CA ALA A 91 11.50 -0.74 -23.14
C ALA A 91 11.46 -1.96 -22.20
N LEU A 92 11.52 -1.74 -20.88
CA LEU A 92 11.46 -2.79 -19.86
C LEU A 92 10.06 -3.41 -19.70
N LYS A 93 8.99 -2.83 -20.24
CA LYS A 93 7.64 -3.42 -20.19
C LYS A 93 7.57 -4.76 -20.91
N ALA A 94 8.20 -4.86 -22.08
CA ALA A 94 8.18 -6.08 -22.90
C ALA A 94 8.82 -7.31 -22.21
N PRO A 95 10.05 -7.25 -21.68
CA PRO A 95 10.64 -8.40 -20.98
C PRO A 95 9.94 -8.73 -19.65
N VAL A 96 9.29 -7.76 -18.99
CA VAL A 96 8.42 -8.03 -17.84
C VAL A 96 7.20 -8.85 -18.27
N ALA A 97 6.44 -8.37 -19.27
CA ALA A 97 5.22 -9.04 -19.73
C ALA A 97 5.49 -10.43 -20.34
N ALA A 98 6.65 -10.61 -20.96
CA ALA A 98 7.09 -11.90 -21.51
C ALA A 98 7.72 -12.85 -20.46
N LEU A 99 7.79 -12.44 -19.19
CA LEU A 99 8.46 -13.19 -18.11
C LEU A 99 9.94 -13.54 -18.43
N ALA A 100 10.61 -12.69 -19.22
CA ALA A 100 12.01 -12.87 -19.60
C ALA A 100 12.99 -12.44 -18.48
N LEU A 101 12.55 -11.53 -17.60
CA LEU A 101 13.24 -11.21 -16.35
C LEU A 101 12.76 -12.16 -15.26
N ASP A 102 13.64 -12.51 -14.32
CA ASP A 102 13.25 -13.32 -13.17
C ASP A 102 12.28 -12.59 -12.23
N THR A 103 11.64 -13.32 -11.32
CA THR A 103 10.65 -12.77 -10.40
C THR A 103 11.22 -11.68 -9.51
N VAL A 104 12.48 -11.80 -9.06
CA VAL A 104 13.13 -10.82 -8.18
C VAL A 104 13.35 -9.50 -8.92
N ASP A 105 13.81 -9.56 -10.16
CA ASP A 105 13.98 -8.41 -11.04
C ASP A 105 12.64 -7.74 -11.34
N ARG A 106 11.58 -8.52 -11.63
CA ARG A 106 10.22 -8.01 -11.84
C ARG A 106 9.67 -7.30 -10.60
N VAL A 107 9.85 -7.85 -9.39
CA VAL A 107 9.50 -7.17 -8.13
C VAL A 107 10.33 -5.89 -7.96
N SER A 108 11.64 -5.94 -8.20
CA SER A 108 12.53 -4.80 -7.98
C SER A 108 12.25 -3.61 -8.91
N LEU A 109 11.86 -3.87 -10.16
CA LEU A 109 11.46 -2.85 -11.12
C LEU A 109 10.18 -2.16 -10.66
N LEU A 110 9.21 -2.95 -10.23
CA LEU A 110 7.93 -2.47 -9.73
C LEU A 110 8.11 -1.62 -8.46
N HIS A 111 8.91 -2.12 -7.51
CA HIS A 111 9.26 -1.38 -6.31
C HIS A 111 9.95 -0.06 -6.65
N SER A 112 10.98 -0.10 -7.51
CA SER A 112 11.77 1.07 -7.87
C SER A 112 10.91 2.13 -8.54
N ILE A 113 10.14 1.79 -9.57
CA ILE A 113 9.38 2.80 -10.31
C ILE A 113 8.33 3.50 -9.43
N PHE A 114 7.66 2.77 -8.53
CA PHE A 114 6.69 3.37 -7.62
C PHE A 114 7.33 4.16 -6.48
N VAL A 115 8.46 3.72 -5.92
CA VAL A 115 9.21 4.49 -4.92
C VAL A 115 9.74 5.79 -5.52
N LEU A 116 10.29 5.73 -6.74
CA LEU A 116 10.78 6.89 -7.48
C LEU A 116 9.64 7.83 -7.86
N ALA A 117 8.48 7.30 -8.24
CA ALA A 117 7.28 8.10 -8.51
C ALA A 117 6.82 8.85 -7.26
N ARG A 118 6.74 8.19 -6.09
CA ARG A 118 6.41 8.87 -4.83
C ARG A 118 7.40 10.00 -4.51
N ALA A 119 8.68 9.77 -4.74
CA ALA A 119 9.73 10.78 -4.56
C ALA A 119 9.71 11.89 -5.63
N GLY A 120 8.94 11.75 -6.72
CA GLY A 120 8.88 12.73 -7.80
C GLY A 120 10.06 12.67 -8.77
N LEU A 121 10.82 11.57 -8.75
CA LEU A 121 11.94 11.31 -9.67
C LEU A 121 11.50 10.63 -10.97
N VAL A 122 10.28 10.06 -10.98
CA VAL A 122 9.59 9.48 -12.13
C VAL A 122 8.15 10.02 -12.11
N LEU A 123 7.53 10.17 -13.27
CA LEU A 123 6.12 10.54 -13.33
C LEU A 123 5.24 9.39 -12.80
N THR A 124 4.26 9.71 -11.95
CA THR A 124 3.31 8.70 -11.44
C THR A 124 2.53 8.02 -12.59
N THR A 125 2.28 8.73 -13.67
CA THR A 125 1.69 8.17 -14.90
C THR A 125 2.57 7.10 -15.54
N ASP A 126 3.90 7.28 -15.54
CA ASP A 126 4.83 6.29 -16.09
C ASP A 126 4.82 5.02 -15.24
N ALA A 127 4.76 5.16 -13.91
CA ALA A 127 4.62 4.04 -12.99
C ALA A 127 3.32 3.23 -13.20
N LEU A 128 2.19 3.92 -13.36
CA LEU A 128 0.89 3.29 -13.63
C LEU A 128 0.81 2.67 -15.04
N GLN A 129 1.45 3.26 -16.03
CA GLN A 129 1.56 2.64 -17.35
C GLN A 129 2.49 1.43 -17.34
N PHE A 130 3.52 1.44 -16.50
CA PHE A 130 4.44 0.31 -16.34
C PHE A 130 3.76 -0.88 -15.65
N SER A 131 2.88 -0.64 -14.66
CA SER A 131 2.15 -1.73 -14.00
C SER A 131 1.26 -2.55 -14.93
N GLN A 132 0.86 -2.03 -16.10
CA GLN A 132 0.12 -2.80 -17.12
C GLN A 132 0.91 -4.01 -17.66
N ALA A 133 2.25 -3.98 -17.63
CA ALA A 133 3.08 -5.10 -18.04
C ALA A 133 2.90 -6.35 -17.15
N TYR A 134 2.29 -6.18 -15.97
CA TYR A 134 2.09 -7.23 -14.97
C TYR A 134 0.70 -7.87 -15.02
N ALA A 135 -0.16 -7.51 -15.99
CA ALA A 135 -1.55 -7.98 -16.05
C ALA A 135 -1.70 -9.52 -16.09
N ASN A 136 -0.68 -10.23 -16.58
CA ASN A 136 -0.63 -11.70 -16.66
C ASN A 136 0.46 -12.30 -15.75
N GLU A 137 0.90 -11.57 -14.73
CA GLU A 137 1.93 -12.03 -13.80
C GLU A 137 1.46 -13.26 -13.01
N PRO A 138 2.24 -14.35 -12.93
CA PRO A 138 1.87 -15.52 -12.14
C PRO A 138 2.24 -15.44 -10.66
N GLU A 139 3.22 -14.61 -10.28
CA GLU A 139 3.85 -14.68 -8.96
C GLU A 139 3.16 -13.79 -7.91
N TYR A 140 2.76 -14.39 -6.78
CA TYR A 140 2.13 -13.68 -5.67
C TYR A 140 2.95 -12.48 -5.18
N LEU A 141 4.26 -12.63 -5.03
CA LEU A 141 5.12 -11.56 -4.50
C LEU A 141 5.06 -10.28 -5.34
N VAL A 142 4.90 -10.41 -6.65
CA VAL A 142 4.78 -9.28 -7.56
C VAL A 142 3.43 -8.59 -7.41
N TRP A 143 2.35 -9.36 -7.31
CA TRP A 143 1.02 -8.81 -7.03
C TRP A 143 0.92 -8.16 -5.66
N LYS A 144 1.61 -8.69 -4.65
CA LYS A 144 1.70 -8.08 -3.33
C LYS A 144 2.36 -6.70 -3.42
N GLU A 145 3.52 -6.61 -4.05
CA GLU A 145 4.22 -5.33 -4.28
C GLU A 145 3.33 -4.35 -5.07
N LEU A 146 2.67 -4.81 -6.14
CA LEU A 146 1.75 -3.99 -6.92
C LEU A 146 0.61 -3.43 -6.08
N SER A 147 -0.02 -4.29 -5.28
CA SER A 147 -1.16 -3.96 -4.44
C SER A 147 -0.79 -2.94 -3.36
N GLU A 148 0.35 -3.13 -2.69
CA GLU A 148 0.86 -2.21 -1.68
C GLU A 148 1.11 -0.82 -2.26
N ASN A 149 1.68 -0.73 -3.47
CA ASN A 149 1.92 0.55 -4.15
C ASN A 149 0.61 1.20 -4.63
N LEU A 150 -0.30 0.45 -5.25
CA LEU A 150 -1.59 0.96 -5.73
C LEU A 150 -2.51 1.42 -4.59
N ALA A 151 -2.45 0.76 -3.42
CA ALA A 151 -3.21 1.14 -2.23
C ALA A 151 -2.87 2.56 -1.73
N VAL A 152 -1.66 3.06 -1.99
CA VAL A 152 -1.28 4.45 -1.69
C VAL A 152 -2.12 5.41 -2.54
N TYR A 153 -2.17 5.19 -3.85
CA TYR A 153 -2.90 6.05 -4.79
C TYR A 153 -4.42 5.95 -4.61
N LEU A 154 -4.94 4.75 -4.35
CA LEU A 154 -6.35 4.54 -4.01
C LEU A 154 -6.78 5.37 -2.80
N ARG A 155 -5.92 5.44 -1.79
CA ARG A 155 -6.18 6.25 -0.59
C ARG A 155 -6.06 7.74 -0.88
N LEU A 156 -5.03 8.13 -1.63
CA LEU A 156 -4.69 9.53 -1.88
C LEU A 156 -5.73 10.26 -2.72
N PHE A 157 -6.30 9.60 -3.72
CA PHE A 157 -7.18 10.22 -4.71
C PHE A 157 -8.66 9.85 -4.57
N LYS A 158 -9.05 9.23 -3.45
CA LYS A 158 -10.43 8.72 -3.23
C LYS A 158 -11.55 9.77 -3.32
N HIS A 159 -11.21 11.04 -3.25
CA HIS A 159 -12.16 12.16 -3.30
C HIS A 159 -12.21 12.86 -4.67
N GLU A 160 -11.39 12.42 -5.63
CA GLU A 160 -11.34 13.00 -6.96
C GLU A 160 -12.52 12.56 -7.83
N SER A 161 -13.00 13.45 -8.69
CA SER A 161 -14.13 13.14 -9.58
C SER A 161 -13.82 12.03 -10.60
N TRP A 162 -12.54 11.88 -10.97
CA TRP A 162 -12.03 10.84 -11.86
C TRP A 162 -11.70 9.52 -11.14
N PHE A 163 -11.83 9.47 -9.82
CA PHE A 163 -11.50 8.28 -9.03
C PHE A 163 -12.21 7.00 -9.48
N PRO A 164 -13.50 7.01 -9.89
CA PRO A 164 -14.14 5.82 -10.45
C PRO A 164 -13.46 5.25 -11.70
N SER A 165 -12.87 6.09 -12.55
CA SER A 165 -12.09 5.64 -13.71
C SER A 165 -10.76 5.02 -13.29
N PHE A 166 -10.12 5.56 -12.25
CA PHE A 166 -8.93 4.92 -11.65
C PHE A 166 -9.26 3.55 -11.04
N GLN A 167 -10.42 3.43 -10.40
CA GLN A 167 -10.93 2.16 -9.92
C GLN A 167 -11.17 1.17 -11.08
N ALA A 168 -11.76 1.61 -12.19
CA ALA A 168 -11.96 0.77 -13.38
C ALA A 168 -10.64 0.27 -13.98
N TYR A 169 -9.60 1.10 -14.00
CA TYR A 169 -8.24 0.68 -14.38
C TYR A 169 -7.73 -0.48 -13.51
N ILE A 170 -7.89 -0.40 -12.19
CA ILE A 170 -7.46 -1.46 -11.26
C ILE A 170 -8.31 -2.72 -11.47
N GLN A 171 -9.62 -2.59 -11.66
CA GLN A 171 -10.50 -3.72 -11.97
C GLN A 171 -10.01 -4.47 -13.22
N GLN A 172 -9.70 -3.75 -14.30
CA GLN A 172 -9.19 -4.34 -15.53
C GLN A 172 -7.84 -5.03 -15.32
N LEU A 173 -6.93 -4.41 -14.57
CA LEU A 173 -5.60 -4.96 -14.29
C LEU A 173 -5.66 -6.26 -13.47
N TYR A 174 -6.60 -6.38 -12.53
CA TYR A 174 -6.73 -7.52 -11.63
C TYR A 174 -7.73 -8.60 -12.10
N ALA A 175 -8.50 -8.35 -13.18
CA ALA A 175 -9.54 -9.26 -13.63
C ALA A 175 -9.02 -10.66 -14.00
N ALA A 176 -7.89 -10.73 -14.72
CA ALA A 176 -7.32 -12.00 -15.16
C ALA A 176 -6.87 -12.86 -13.96
N VAL A 177 -6.13 -12.28 -13.02
CA VAL A 177 -5.64 -13.00 -11.83
C VAL A 177 -6.79 -13.43 -10.91
N MET A 178 -7.83 -12.60 -10.74
CA MET A 178 -9.00 -12.97 -9.94
C MET A 178 -9.75 -14.17 -10.53
N SER A 179 -9.89 -14.21 -11.87
CA SER A 179 -10.52 -15.36 -12.55
C SER A 179 -9.75 -16.66 -12.34
N GLN A 180 -8.43 -16.57 -12.20
CA GLN A 180 -7.55 -17.71 -11.94
C GLN A 180 -7.59 -18.16 -10.48
N LEU A 181 -7.65 -17.25 -9.50
CA LEU A 181 -7.57 -17.58 -8.08
C LEU A 181 -8.89 -18.07 -7.49
N THR A 182 -10.02 -17.59 -8.03
CA THR A 182 -11.39 -17.82 -7.53
C THR A 182 -11.57 -17.48 -6.04
N TRP A 183 -12.77 -17.63 -5.48
CA TRP A 183 -13.00 -17.40 -4.05
C TRP A 183 -12.71 -18.65 -3.20
N ASP A 184 -12.88 -19.83 -3.78
CA ASP A 184 -12.78 -21.09 -3.05
C ASP A 184 -11.41 -21.73 -3.26
N ALA A 185 -10.92 -22.39 -2.21
CA ALA A 185 -9.68 -23.15 -2.26
C ALA A 185 -9.81 -24.30 -3.27
N ARG A 186 -8.74 -24.56 -4.03
CA ARG A 186 -8.69 -25.66 -5.01
C ARG A 186 -7.60 -26.66 -4.66
N PRO A 187 -7.72 -27.92 -5.11
CA PRO A 187 -6.66 -28.91 -4.91
C PRO A 187 -5.30 -28.54 -5.52
N THR A 188 -5.29 -27.62 -6.49
CA THR A 188 -4.08 -27.12 -7.17
C THR A 188 -3.45 -25.91 -6.47
N ASP A 189 -4.05 -25.41 -5.39
CA ASP A 189 -3.54 -24.26 -4.66
C ASP A 189 -2.22 -24.59 -3.96
N GLN A 190 -1.29 -23.65 -3.97
CA GLN A 190 -0.02 -23.71 -3.26
C GLN A 190 -0.13 -22.99 -1.90
N ASP A 191 0.88 -23.13 -1.05
CA ASP A 191 0.88 -22.58 0.32
C ASP A 191 0.51 -21.09 0.40
N LEU A 192 0.95 -20.28 -0.57
CA LEU A 192 0.69 -18.83 -0.59
C LEU A 192 -0.57 -18.43 -1.37
N THR A 193 -1.26 -19.36 -2.03
CA THR A 193 -2.42 -19.06 -2.87
C THR A 193 -3.57 -18.46 -2.08
N SER A 194 -3.76 -18.85 -0.81
CA SER A 194 -4.80 -18.25 0.04
C SER A 194 -4.52 -16.77 0.34
N ASN A 195 -3.27 -16.43 0.69
CA ASN A 195 -2.86 -15.04 0.89
C ASN A 195 -2.98 -14.22 -0.40
N PHE A 196 -2.56 -14.81 -1.52
CA PHE A 196 -2.66 -14.17 -2.83
C PHE A 196 -4.12 -13.86 -3.19
N ARG A 197 -5.02 -14.83 -3.03
CA ARG A 197 -6.46 -14.65 -3.23
C ARG A 197 -7.02 -13.52 -2.37
N ARG A 198 -6.71 -13.51 -1.08
CA ARG A 198 -7.18 -12.47 -0.16
C ARG A 198 -6.73 -11.08 -0.61
N ASP A 199 -5.47 -10.92 -0.99
CA ASP A 199 -4.90 -9.62 -1.37
C ASP A 199 -5.49 -9.12 -2.71
N VAL A 200 -5.71 -10.01 -3.69
CA VAL A 200 -6.40 -9.69 -4.96
C VAL A 200 -7.86 -9.28 -4.71
N ILE A 201 -8.60 -10.02 -3.89
CA ILE A 201 -9.98 -9.68 -3.50
C ILE A 201 -10.00 -8.31 -2.81
N ALA A 202 -9.03 -8.04 -1.92
CA ALA A 202 -8.96 -6.76 -1.22
C ALA A 202 -8.72 -5.59 -2.17
N MET A 203 -7.86 -5.75 -3.18
CA MET A 203 -7.63 -4.72 -4.19
C MET A 203 -8.86 -4.48 -5.07
N LEU A 204 -9.52 -5.53 -5.53
CA LEU A 204 -10.75 -5.39 -6.32
C LEU A 204 -11.88 -4.75 -5.49
N ALA A 205 -11.99 -5.09 -4.21
CA ALA A 205 -12.93 -4.43 -3.31
C ALA A 205 -12.61 -2.95 -3.09
N ALA A 206 -11.33 -2.59 -2.93
CA ALA A 206 -10.91 -1.19 -2.84
C ALA A 206 -11.15 -0.43 -4.16
N ALA A 207 -11.08 -1.14 -5.29
CA ALA A 207 -11.50 -0.67 -6.60
C ALA A 207 -13.02 -0.75 -6.82
N ASN A 208 -13.83 -1.07 -5.81
CA ASN A 208 -15.29 -1.13 -5.89
C ASN A 208 -15.80 -2.04 -7.03
N ASP A 209 -15.14 -3.18 -7.25
CA ASP A 209 -15.58 -4.20 -8.20
C ASP A 209 -16.97 -4.75 -7.80
N PRO A 210 -18.00 -4.62 -8.66
CA PRO A 210 -19.36 -5.03 -8.31
C PRO A 210 -19.52 -6.52 -8.03
N ALA A 211 -18.80 -7.39 -8.73
CA ALA A 211 -18.90 -8.84 -8.56
C ALA A 211 -18.29 -9.26 -7.22
N VAL A 212 -17.15 -8.68 -6.86
CA VAL A 212 -16.51 -8.93 -5.56
C VAL A 212 -17.37 -8.43 -4.40
N VAL A 213 -17.99 -7.25 -4.53
CA VAL A 213 -18.90 -6.72 -3.50
C VAL A 213 -20.12 -7.62 -3.33
N ALA A 214 -20.75 -8.05 -4.42
CA ALA A 214 -21.92 -8.93 -4.39
C ALA A 214 -21.59 -10.29 -3.75
N GLU A 215 -20.48 -10.91 -4.17
CA GLU A 215 -20.04 -12.22 -3.66
C GLU A 215 -19.66 -12.15 -2.18
N ALA A 216 -18.94 -11.11 -1.75
CA ALA A 216 -18.65 -10.91 -0.33
C ALA A 216 -19.94 -10.78 0.50
N SER A 217 -20.94 -10.06 0.00
CA SER A 217 -22.22 -9.92 0.69
C SER A 217 -22.96 -11.26 0.78
N ALA A 218 -23.00 -12.03 -0.30
CA ALA A 218 -23.61 -13.37 -0.31
C ALA A 218 -22.93 -14.30 0.72
N ARG A 219 -21.59 -14.31 0.75
CA ARG A 219 -20.82 -15.10 1.72
C ARG A 219 -21.02 -14.64 3.16
N PHE A 220 -21.15 -13.34 3.40
CA PHE A 220 -21.49 -12.82 4.73
C PHE A 220 -22.84 -13.37 5.20
N HIS A 221 -23.89 -13.26 4.39
CA HIS A 221 -25.22 -13.77 4.76
C HIS A 221 -25.23 -15.30 4.94
N ALA A 222 -24.51 -16.05 4.11
CA ALA A 222 -24.33 -17.49 4.30
C ALA A 222 -23.64 -17.82 5.64
N ALA A 223 -22.62 -17.04 6.01
CA ALA A 223 -21.91 -17.20 7.29
C ALA A 223 -22.80 -16.86 8.50
N VAL A 224 -23.72 -15.90 8.38
CA VAL A 224 -24.70 -15.59 9.43
C VAL A 224 -25.58 -16.80 9.72
N ALA A 225 -26.03 -17.52 8.69
CA ALA A 225 -26.87 -18.72 8.83
C ALA A 225 -26.07 -19.97 9.23
N ALA A 226 -24.86 -20.12 8.67
CA ALA A 226 -23.97 -21.25 8.88
C ALA A 226 -22.51 -20.76 8.97
N PRO A 227 -21.97 -20.48 10.17
CA PRO A 227 -20.64 -19.90 10.34
C PRO A 227 -19.50 -20.69 9.68
N ALA A 228 -19.63 -22.01 9.59
CA ALA A 228 -18.66 -22.90 8.94
C ALA A 228 -18.61 -22.76 7.41
N SER A 229 -19.57 -22.08 6.78
CA SER A 229 -19.60 -21.85 5.33
C SER A 229 -18.52 -20.86 4.84
N LEU A 230 -17.98 -20.04 5.75
CA LEU A 230 -16.95 -19.05 5.43
C LEU A 230 -15.60 -19.47 5.99
N SER A 231 -14.65 -19.70 5.08
CA SER A 231 -13.27 -20.05 5.43
C SER A 231 -12.63 -18.96 6.29
N ALA A 232 -11.80 -19.38 7.25
CA ALA A 232 -11.14 -18.47 8.19
C ALA A 232 -10.32 -17.37 7.48
N ASP A 233 -9.62 -17.73 6.41
CA ASP A 233 -8.77 -16.83 5.62
C ASP A 233 -9.55 -15.69 4.94
N LEU A 234 -10.85 -15.90 4.67
CA LEU A 234 -11.71 -14.91 4.02
C LEU A 234 -12.55 -14.08 4.98
N ARG A 235 -12.67 -14.46 6.26
CA ARG A 235 -13.55 -13.77 7.23
C ARG A 235 -13.25 -12.28 7.31
N SER A 236 -11.98 -11.91 7.50
CA SER A 236 -11.57 -10.51 7.62
C SER A 236 -12.02 -9.69 6.40
N ILE A 237 -11.74 -10.18 5.19
CA ILE A 237 -12.02 -9.43 3.98
C ILE A 237 -13.52 -9.41 3.67
N VAL A 238 -14.23 -10.52 3.84
CA VAL A 238 -15.69 -10.60 3.64
C VAL A 238 -16.44 -9.66 4.59
N TYR A 239 -16.10 -9.68 5.88
CA TYR A 239 -16.70 -8.76 6.86
C TYR A 239 -16.45 -7.32 6.46
N SER A 240 -15.19 -6.99 6.14
CA SER A 240 -14.78 -5.63 5.76
C SER A 240 -15.50 -5.13 4.50
N ILE A 241 -15.69 -5.97 3.48
CA ILE A 241 -16.37 -5.60 2.24
C ILE A 241 -17.87 -5.40 2.50
N HIS A 242 -18.52 -6.37 3.14
CA HIS A 242 -19.97 -6.34 3.37
C HIS A 242 -20.37 -5.09 4.18
N VAL A 243 -19.71 -4.80 5.30
CA VAL A 243 -20.10 -3.68 6.18
C VAL A 243 -19.96 -2.29 5.53
N ARG A 244 -19.09 -2.13 4.53
CA ARG A 244 -18.94 -0.86 3.79
C ARG A 244 -20.10 -0.57 2.86
N LYS A 245 -20.85 -1.60 2.46
CA LYS A 245 -21.84 -1.53 1.36
C LYS A 245 -23.21 -2.09 1.74
N THR A 246 -23.35 -2.65 2.93
CA THR A 246 -24.59 -3.29 3.40
C THR A 246 -25.76 -2.30 3.46
N SER A 247 -26.94 -2.77 3.05
CA SER A 247 -28.21 -2.08 3.23
C SER A 247 -28.81 -2.30 4.62
N GLU A 248 -28.23 -3.20 5.43
CA GLU A 248 -28.72 -3.59 6.76
C GLU A 248 -27.64 -3.34 7.85
N PRO A 249 -27.16 -2.09 8.00
CA PRO A 249 -25.95 -1.81 8.78
C PRO A 249 -26.10 -2.13 10.27
N ASP A 250 -27.25 -1.90 10.90
CA ASP A 250 -27.47 -2.23 12.31
C ASP A 250 -27.50 -3.75 12.57
N ALA A 251 -28.11 -4.52 11.67
CA ALA A 251 -28.15 -5.98 11.79
C ALA A 251 -26.75 -6.58 11.62
N ALA A 252 -25.99 -6.12 10.63
CA ALA A 252 -24.61 -6.53 10.43
C ALA A 252 -23.71 -6.14 11.61
N PHE A 253 -23.90 -4.94 12.18
CA PHE A 253 -23.17 -4.50 13.37
C PHE A 253 -23.46 -5.37 14.59
N ALA A 254 -24.75 -5.65 14.87
CA ALA A 254 -25.15 -6.52 15.96
C ALA A 254 -24.62 -7.96 15.80
N HIS A 255 -24.67 -8.49 14.57
CA HIS A 255 -24.10 -9.81 14.28
C HIS A 255 -22.60 -9.87 14.57
N LEU A 256 -21.83 -8.89 14.09
CA LEU A 256 -20.39 -8.83 14.33
C LEU A 256 -20.05 -8.72 15.81
N LEU A 257 -20.79 -7.90 16.58
CA LEU A 257 -20.62 -7.84 18.03
C LEU A 257 -20.88 -9.20 18.69
N ASN A 258 -21.95 -9.90 18.32
CA ASN A 258 -22.23 -11.23 18.83
C ASN A 258 -21.10 -12.22 18.48
N VAL A 259 -20.52 -12.16 17.28
CA VAL A 259 -19.36 -12.97 16.91
C VAL A 259 -18.16 -12.64 17.81
N TYR A 260 -17.87 -11.36 18.08
CA TYR A 260 -16.78 -10.97 18.96
C TYR A 260 -16.97 -11.48 20.40
N GLU A 261 -18.19 -11.40 20.91
CA GLU A 261 -18.52 -11.79 22.28
C GLU A 261 -18.51 -13.31 22.47
N THR A 262 -18.96 -14.08 21.47
CA THR A 262 -19.13 -15.54 21.58
C THR A 262 -17.96 -16.36 21.03
N SER A 263 -17.10 -15.80 20.16
CA SER A 263 -15.95 -16.53 19.62
C SER A 263 -14.88 -16.80 20.67
N ASP A 264 -14.28 -17.99 20.63
CA ASP A 264 -13.10 -18.37 21.41
C ASP A 264 -11.77 -18.07 20.66
N PHE A 265 -11.85 -17.72 19.37
CA PHE A 265 -10.67 -17.50 18.52
C PHE A 265 -10.27 -16.04 18.51
N ILE A 266 -9.03 -15.76 18.92
CA ILE A 266 -8.48 -14.39 18.95
C ILE A 266 -8.42 -13.81 17.53
N GLU A 267 -8.05 -14.59 16.52
CA GLU A 267 -7.99 -14.10 15.14
C GLU A 267 -9.36 -13.60 14.64
N GLU A 268 -10.44 -14.33 14.94
CA GLU A 268 -11.79 -13.94 14.55
C GLU A 268 -12.25 -12.66 15.26
N LYS A 269 -11.92 -12.52 16.55
CA LYS A 269 -12.17 -11.26 17.27
C LYS A 269 -11.45 -10.09 16.62
N LEU A 270 -10.18 -10.24 16.24
CA LEU A 270 -9.43 -9.19 15.55
C LEU A 270 -10.03 -8.86 14.17
N HIS A 271 -10.53 -9.86 13.44
CA HIS A 271 -11.25 -9.65 12.18
C HIS A 271 -12.51 -8.79 12.38
N VAL A 272 -13.28 -9.05 13.44
CA VAL A 272 -14.44 -8.24 13.80
C VAL A 272 -14.02 -6.79 14.12
N LEU A 273 -13.00 -6.58 14.96
CA LEU A 273 -12.52 -5.22 15.30
C LEU A 273 -12.09 -4.45 14.04
N GLY A 274 -11.48 -5.15 13.08
CA GLY A 274 -11.11 -4.60 11.77
C GLY A 274 -12.30 -4.20 10.89
N ALA A 275 -13.48 -4.78 11.12
CA ALA A 275 -14.71 -4.52 10.37
C ALA A 275 -15.63 -3.49 11.04
N LEU A 276 -15.73 -3.46 12.37
CA LEU A 276 -16.65 -2.56 13.11
C LEU A 276 -16.44 -1.07 12.81
N GLY A 277 -15.23 -0.65 12.48
CA GLY A 277 -14.96 0.74 12.10
C GLY A 277 -15.21 1.07 10.62
N ARG A 278 -15.51 0.08 9.78
CA ARG A 278 -15.63 0.22 8.32
C ARG A 278 -17.05 0.56 7.85
N PHE A 279 -18.02 0.60 8.75
CA PHE A 279 -19.37 1.07 8.41
C PHE A 279 -19.33 2.52 7.89
N PRO A 280 -20.13 2.89 6.86
CA PRO A 280 -20.13 4.25 6.33
C PRO A 280 -20.66 5.30 7.29
N SER A 281 -21.60 4.95 8.17
CA SER A 281 -22.26 5.93 9.03
C SER A 281 -21.35 6.41 10.17
N VAL A 282 -21.31 7.74 10.36
CA VAL A 282 -20.60 8.37 11.49
C VAL A 282 -21.13 7.84 12.82
N GLN A 283 -22.44 7.57 12.91
CA GLN A 283 -23.09 7.04 14.11
C GLN A 283 -22.55 5.64 14.48
N LEU A 284 -22.45 4.69 13.53
CA LEU A 284 -21.94 3.36 13.85
C LEU A 284 -20.44 3.34 14.11
N LYS A 285 -19.67 4.18 13.40
CA LYS A 285 -18.25 4.40 13.72
C LYS A 285 -18.07 4.89 15.16
N THR A 286 -18.85 5.88 15.57
CA THR A 286 -18.82 6.43 16.94
C THR A 286 -19.26 5.39 17.96
N ARG A 287 -20.34 4.64 17.68
CA ARG A 287 -20.81 3.52 18.51
C ARG A 287 -19.73 2.46 18.70
N ALA A 288 -18.95 2.12 17.67
CA ALA A 288 -17.84 1.19 17.78
C ALA A 288 -16.75 1.69 18.73
N LEU A 289 -16.38 2.98 18.64
CA LEU A 289 -15.41 3.60 19.55
C LEU A 289 -15.91 3.63 20.99
N GLU A 290 -17.17 4.02 21.21
CA GLU A 290 -17.79 4.06 22.54
C GLU A 290 -17.86 2.68 23.18
N TRP A 291 -18.34 1.67 22.45
CA TRP A 291 -18.37 0.29 22.92
C TRP A 291 -16.97 -0.22 23.29
N ALA A 292 -15.97 0.06 22.45
CA ALA A 292 -14.61 -0.40 22.69
C ALA A 292 -13.98 0.25 23.94
N VAL A 293 -14.16 1.56 24.13
CA VAL A 293 -13.63 2.31 25.27
C VAL A 293 -14.37 1.98 26.58
N ALA A 294 -15.66 1.62 26.50
CA ALA A 294 -16.47 1.20 27.65
C ALA A 294 -16.11 -0.21 28.20
N GLY A 295 -15.03 -0.81 27.71
CA GLY A 295 -14.56 -2.14 28.15
C GLY A 295 -14.96 -3.28 27.23
N GLY A 296 -15.59 -3.00 26.08
CA GLY A 296 -15.93 -4.01 25.08
C GLY A 296 -14.70 -4.66 24.42
N VAL A 297 -13.53 -4.01 24.49
CA VAL A 297 -12.28 -4.51 23.91
C VAL A 297 -11.15 -4.48 24.92
N ARG A 298 -10.27 -5.50 24.86
CA ARG A 298 -9.04 -5.55 25.66
C ARG A 298 -8.14 -4.36 25.34
N SER A 299 -7.50 -3.77 26.35
CA SER A 299 -6.68 -2.56 26.17
C SER A 299 -5.54 -2.72 25.16
N GLN A 300 -5.03 -3.94 24.95
CA GLN A 300 -4.00 -4.20 23.94
C GLN A 300 -4.54 -4.12 22.49
N ASP A 301 -5.83 -4.38 22.28
CA ASP A 301 -6.48 -4.48 20.96
C ASP A 301 -7.32 -3.23 20.62
N ILE A 302 -7.44 -2.28 21.55
CA ILE A 302 -8.24 -1.04 21.38
C ILE A 302 -7.86 -0.27 20.10
N HIS A 303 -6.56 -0.23 19.78
CA HIS A 303 -6.03 0.44 18.61
C HIS A 303 -6.57 -0.14 17.29
N SER A 304 -6.99 -1.41 17.26
CA SER A 304 -7.59 -2.02 16.07
C SER A 304 -8.93 -1.38 15.69
N VAL A 305 -9.74 -0.99 16.67
CA VAL A 305 -11.03 -0.29 16.42
C VAL A 305 -10.79 1.14 15.95
N PHE A 306 -9.86 1.86 16.58
CA PHE A 306 -9.50 3.21 16.14
C PHE A 306 -8.91 3.19 14.73
N GLY A 307 -8.04 2.23 14.42
CA GLY A 307 -7.46 2.05 13.10
C GLY A 307 -8.51 1.69 12.04
N SER A 308 -9.48 0.84 12.36
CA SER A 308 -10.56 0.49 11.43
C SER A 308 -11.49 1.66 11.15
N VAL A 309 -11.84 2.47 12.17
CA VAL A 309 -12.61 3.70 11.99
C VAL A 309 -11.84 4.69 11.12
N ALA A 310 -10.56 4.92 11.44
CA ALA A 310 -9.74 5.91 10.78
C ALA A 310 -9.47 5.61 9.30
N ALA A 311 -9.50 4.35 8.91
CA ALA A 311 -9.28 3.94 7.54
C ALA A 311 -10.35 4.50 6.57
N ASP A 312 -11.61 4.56 7.02
CA ASP A 312 -12.74 5.05 6.22
C ASP A 312 -13.44 6.27 6.87
N GLY A 313 -12.80 6.87 7.87
CA GLY A 313 -13.40 7.90 8.74
C GLY A 313 -12.36 8.53 9.67
N CYS A 314 -11.21 8.93 9.14
CA CYS A 314 -10.12 9.56 9.89
C CYS A 314 -10.58 10.78 10.71
N THR A 315 -11.45 11.61 10.16
CA THR A 315 -12.05 12.74 10.90
C THR A 315 -12.82 12.27 12.13
N VAL A 316 -13.65 11.23 12.02
CA VAL A 316 -14.42 10.68 13.16
C VAL A 316 -13.49 10.15 14.25
N ALA A 317 -12.47 9.38 13.87
CA ALA A 317 -11.50 8.85 14.82
C ALA A 317 -10.73 9.99 15.52
N TRP A 318 -10.29 10.99 14.75
CA TRP A 318 -9.53 12.12 15.28
C TRP A 318 -10.35 13.01 16.22
N GLU A 319 -11.56 13.39 15.81
CA GLU A 319 -12.47 14.19 16.64
C GLU A 319 -12.79 13.47 17.96
N TYR A 320 -12.98 12.15 17.92
CA TYR A 320 -13.18 11.34 19.12
C TYR A 320 -11.94 11.37 20.05
N VAL A 321 -10.74 11.20 19.49
CA VAL A 321 -9.48 11.29 20.25
C VAL A 321 -9.34 12.67 20.90
N GLN A 322 -9.64 13.75 20.18
CA GLN A 322 -9.59 15.10 20.73
C GLN A 322 -10.60 15.29 21.87
N ALA A 323 -11.85 14.85 21.67
CA ALA A 323 -12.92 15.01 22.65
C ALA A 323 -12.75 14.14 23.91
N LYS A 324 -12.08 12.99 23.80
CA LYS A 324 -11.92 12.01 24.89
C LYS A 324 -10.50 11.90 25.41
N TRP A 325 -9.60 12.81 25.02
CA TRP A 325 -8.17 12.73 25.31
C TRP A 325 -7.84 12.45 26.79
N ASP A 326 -8.43 13.22 27.70
CA ASP A 326 -8.14 13.08 29.14
C ASP A 326 -8.64 11.75 29.70
N ALA A 327 -9.82 11.30 29.25
CA ALA A 327 -10.38 10.00 29.64
C ALA A 327 -9.52 8.85 29.11
N LEU A 328 -9.12 8.91 27.84
CA LEU A 328 -8.22 7.93 27.22
C LEU A 328 -6.86 7.91 27.92
N SER A 329 -6.33 9.08 28.27
CA SER A 329 -5.03 9.22 28.97
C SER A 329 -5.08 8.73 30.41
N ALA A 330 -6.22 8.82 31.08
CA ALA A 330 -6.42 8.26 32.41
C ALA A 330 -6.61 6.73 32.38
N GLN A 331 -7.26 6.21 31.35
CA GLN A 331 -7.59 4.79 31.23
C GLN A 331 -6.44 3.93 30.69
N TYR A 332 -5.60 4.48 29.80
CA TYR A 332 -4.59 3.72 29.08
C TYR A 332 -3.17 4.24 29.33
N SER A 333 -2.18 3.34 29.23
CA SER A 333 -0.76 3.74 29.26
C SER A 333 -0.42 4.67 28.10
N GLN A 334 0.62 5.49 28.24
CA GLN A 334 1.05 6.38 27.15
C GLN A 334 1.40 5.66 25.85
N ILE A 335 1.88 4.42 25.92
CA ILE A 335 2.16 3.61 24.72
C ILE A 335 0.86 3.32 23.97
N VAL A 336 -0.20 2.94 24.69
CA VAL A 336 -1.50 2.61 24.10
C VAL A 336 -2.19 3.86 23.56
N VAL A 337 -2.19 4.97 24.32
CA VAL A 337 -2.72 6.26 23.84
C VAL A 337 -1.97 6.75 22.61
N GLY A 338 -0.64 6.62 22.59
CA GLY A 338 0.18 6.94 21.44
C GLY A 338 -0.18 6.10 20.21
N ARG A 339 -0.45 4.80 20.38
CA ARG A 339 -0.92 3.94 19.29
C ARG A 339 -2.30 4.37 18.79
N ILE A 340 -3.26 4.62 19.69
CA ILE A 340 -4.60 5.14 19.35
C ILE A 340 -4.47 6.40 18.48
N LEU A 341 -3.71 7.39 18.95
CA LEU A 341 -3.45 8.63 18.22
C LEU A 341 -2.86 8.37 16.84
N CYS A 342 -1.76 7.59 16.76
CA CYS A 342 -1.06 7.34 15.51
C CYS A 342 -1.96 6.65 14.46
N VAL A 343 -2.75 5.65 14.86
CA VAL A 343 -3.67 4.98 13.92
C VAL A 343 -4.84 5.87 13.52
N SER A 344 -5.29 6.76 14.40
CA SER A 344 -6.40 7.70 14.10
C SER A 344 -6.05 8.73 13.04
N ILE A 345 -4.80 9.18 12.99
CA ILE A 345 -4.34 10.25 12.08
C ILE A 345 -3.63 9.71 10.83
N ALA A 346 -3.35 8.41 10.75
CA ALA A 346 -2.51 7.80 9.71
C ALA A 346 -2.98 8.01 8.26
N ASN A 347 -4.24 8.40 8.06
CA ASN A 347 -4.84 8.62 6.73
C ASN A 347 -5.11 10.09 6.41
N PHE A 348 -4.60 11.03 7.22
CA PHE A 348 -4.59 12.43 6.84
C PHE A 348 -3.64 12.67 5.67
N GLN A 349 -3.95 13.70 4.88
CA GLN A 349 -3.33 13.98 3.58
C GLN A 349 -3.01 15.46 3.39
N THR A 350 -3.01 16.25 4.46
CA THR A 350 -2.81 17.70 4.37
C THR A 350 -1.83 18.18 5.43
N GLU A 351 -1.01 19.19 5.08
CA GLU A 351 -0.12 19.85 6.04
C GLU A 351 -0.94 20.48 7.17
N GLN A 352 -2.12 21.04 6.88
CA GLN A 352 -2.99 21.62 7.88
C GLN A 352 -3.41 20.60 8.94
N ALA A 353 -3.70 19.34 8.54
CA ALA A 353 -4.03 18.28 9.48
C ALA A 353 -2.82 17.88 10.34
N ALA A 354 -1.62 17.77 9.74
CA ALA A 354 -0.39 17.50 10.49
C ALA A 354 -0.11 18.60 11.53
N ALA A 355 -0.20 19.88 11.13
CA ALA A 355 -0.01 21.02 12.02
C ALA A 355 -1.07 21.08 13.13
N ALA A 356 -2.33 20.72 12.83
CA ALA A 356 -3.39 20.63 13.83
C ALA A 356 -3.11 19.56 14.90
N VAL A 357 -2.55 18.41 14.50
CA VAL A 357 -2.13 17.35 15.44
C VAL A 357 -0.97 17.85 16.31
N GLU A 358 0.04 18.50 15.73
CA GLU A 358 1.16 19.06 16.48
C GLU A 358 0.70 20.11 17.50
N ALA A 359 -0.17 21.03 17.07
CA ALA A 359 -0.78 22.05 17.94
C ALA A 359 -1.61 21.41 19.07
N PHE A 360 -2.37 20.36 18.77
CA PHE A 360 -3.12 19.61 19.76
C PHE A 360 -2.20 18.97 20.82
N LEU A 361 -0.97 18.59 20.49
CA LEU A 361 -0.06 17.92 21.42
C LEU A 361 0.86 18.86 22.21
N VAL A 362 0.79 20.18 21.96
CA VAL A 362 1.53 21.18 22.74
C VAL A 362 1.15 21.07 24.22
N GLY A 363 2.15 20.95 25.08
CA GLY A 363 1.97 20.80 26.54
C GLY A 363 1.53 19.39 27.00
N ARG A 364 1.30 18.44 26.08
CA ARG A 364 0.93 17.06 26.40
C ARG A 364 2.17 16.14 26.39
N PRO A 365 2.27 15.15 27.29
CA PRO A 365 3.38 14.19 27.27
C PRO A 365 3.40 13.34 26.00
N GLN A 366 4.57 13.24 25.35
CA GLN A 366 4.75 12.49 24.10
C GLN A 366 5.85 11.43 24.17
N GLY A 367 6.64 11.38 25.26
CA GLY A 367 7.91 10.63 25.30
C GLY A 367 7.81 9.18 24.85
N ALA A 368 6.72 8.48 25.18
CA ALA A 368 6.51 7.08 24.82
C ALA A 368 6.18 6.84 23.33
N PHE A 369 5.77 7.85 22.57
CA PHE A 369 5.30 7.72 21.19
C PHE A 369 5.79 8.82 20.24
N ALA A 370 6.73 9.68 20.67
CA ALA A 370 7.26 10.79 19.88
C ALA A 370 7.83 10.33 18.53
N ARG A 371 8.58 9.22 18.50
CA ARG A 371 9.17 8.69 17.25
C ARG A 371 8.11 8.12 16.29
N PRO A 372 7.19 7.23 16.72
CA PRO A 372 6.06 6.82 15.89
C PRO A 372 5.24 8.01 15.36
N LEU A 373 4.95 8.99 16.21
CA LEU A 373 4.23 10.20 15.83
C LEU A 373 4.95 10.98 14.73
N ALA A 374 6.25 11.24 14.89
CA ALA A 374 7.06 11.94 13.90
C ALA A 374 7.02 11.24 12.54
N SER A 375 7.11 9.90 12.52
CA SER A 375 7.01 9.12 11.29
C SER A 375 5.62 9.21 10.63
N VAL A 376 4.54 9.19 11.42
CA VAL A 376 3.18 9.35 10.88
C VAL A 376 2.96 10.76 10.32
N LEU A 377 3.43 11.79 11.02
CA LEU A 377 3.37 13.17 10.53
C LEU A 377 4.18 13.36 9.24
N GLU A 378 5.38 12.79 9.16
CA GLU A 378 6.20 12.78 7.94
C GLU A 378 5.46 12.12 6.76
N ASN A 379 4.77 10.99 7.00
CA ASN A 379 3.97 10.32 5.98
C ASN A 379 2.78 11.16 5.51
N ILE A 380 2.09 11.87 6.42
CA ILE A 380 0.99 12.78 6.08
C ILE A 380 1.49 13.89 5.15
N ARG A 381 2.64 14.50 5.49
CA ARG A 381 3.25 15.59 4.71
C ARG A 381 3.73 15.11 3.34
N THR A 382 4.36 13.94 3.30
CA THR A 382 4.81 13.30 2.05
C THR A 382 3.60 13.01 1.15
N GLY A 383 2.50 12.50 1.72
CA GLY A 383 1.24 12.30 0.99
C GLY A 383 0.66 13.60 0.44
N ALA A 384 0.67 14.68 1.24
CA ALA A 384 0.18 15.99 0.81
C ALA A 384 0.98 16.56 -0.38
N ALA A 385 2.31 16.46 -0.32
CA ALA A 385 3.20 16.88 -1.41
C ALA A 385 2.98 16.04 -2.68
N MET A 386 2.83 14.72 -2.52
CA MET A 386 2.53 13.80 -3.61
C MET A 386 1.18 14.12 -4.27
N TYR A 387 0.14 14.39 -3.49
CA TYR A 387 -1.19 14.76 -4.01
C TYR A 387 -1.09 16.04 -4.84
N ALA A 388 -0.47 17.09 -4.29
CA ALA A 388 -0.34 18.38 -4.97
C ALA A 388 0.41 18.27 -6.32
N ARG A 389 1.41 17.39 -6.38
CA ARG A 389 2.20 17.14 -7.60
C ARG A 389 1.44 16.32 -8.64
N ASP A 390 0.73 15.28 -8.22
CA ASP A 390 0.28 14.21 -9.11
C ASP A 390 -1.19 14.31 -9.53
N VAL A 391 -2.03 15.06 -8.81
CA VAL A 391 -3.49 15.11 -9.06
C VAL A 391 -3.84 15.53 -10.49
N THR A 392 -3.18 16.57 -11.03
CA THR A 392 -3.49 17.09 -12.37
C THR A 392 -2.97 16.18 -13.50
N PRO A 393 -1.69 15.73 -13.49
CA PRO A 393 -1.21 14.78 -14.49
C PRO A 393 -2.00 13.47 -14.51
N LEU A 394 -2.40 12.96 -13.34
CA LEU A 394 -3.22 11.75 -13.25
C LEU A 394 -4.62 11.94 -13.81
N ALA A 395 -5.26 13.08 -13.52
CA ALA A 395 -6.56 13.40 -14.12
C ALA A 395 -6.50 13.38 -15.66
N ALA A 396 -5.44 13.94 -16.24
CA ALA A 396 -5.24 13.95 -17.70
C ALA A 396 -4.96 12.54 -18.25
N TRP A 397 -4.11 11.77 -17.59
CA TRP A 397 -3.80 10.41 -18.03
C TRP A 397 -5.01 9.48 -17.96
N ILE A 398 -5.84 9.59 -16.92
CA ILE A 398 -7.05 8.78 -16.77
C ILE A 398 -8.05 9.02 -17.91
N GLN A 399 -8.10 10.22 -18.49
CA GLN A 399 -8.95 10.50 -19.65
C GLN A 399 -8.46 9.83 -20.94
N THR A 400 -7.26 9.26 -20.94
CA THR A 400 -6.67 8.53 -22.08
C THR A 400 -6.84 7.02 -22.01
N LEU A 401 -7.29 6.51 -20.86
CA LEU A 401 -7.64 5.10 -20.64
C LEU A 401 -9.01 4.81 -21.27
#